data_AF-A0A3B0S8Q2-F1
#
_entry.id   AF-A0A3B0S8Q2-F1
#
_cell.length_a   1.000
_cell.length_b   1.000
_cell.length_c   1.000
_cell.angle_alpha   90.00
_cell.angle_beta   90.00
_cell.angle_gamma   90.00
#
_symmetry.space_group_name_H-M   'P 1'
#
loop_
_entity.id
_entity.type
_entity.pdbx_description
1 polymer ?
#
loop_
_entity_poly.entity_id
_entity_poly.type
_entity_poly.pdbx_seq_one_letter_code
_entity_poly.pdbx_strand_id
1 'polypeptide(L)'
;MSNKKTAPDAHKSLTQSLIGYARPRSLIMLLLGFSAGLPFYMIYQNLSLWLAEAGVSKGEIGLFAWTGFAFTFKFLWAPAVDRLPIPFLEKFIGRRRAWMAVAQIGVALTLLAMSSVNPAENLLPVALIAIAMAFAAATQDIAIDAWRIEAASDEEQGVMAAMYQYGYRVAIMVAGAGALFVADKVNWAAAYQFMALLMGIGLLTAIFAPKVEVREYVPPPRAPFSKMVSQSVIGPFRDFYSRYGAHALVILLFIALFRVPDFLMGYMTGPLYIELGYDKTTI
;
A
#
# COMPACT_ATOMS: atom_id res chain seq x y z
N MET A 1 26.71 -18.10 -35.34
CA MET A 1 25.75 -17.01 -35.10
C MET A 1 24.48 -17.30 -35.88
N SER A 2 23.46 -17.92 -35.26
CA SER A 2 22.16 -18.16 -35.90
C SER A 2 21.15 -17.23 -35.27
N ASN A 3 20.76 -16.22 -36.04
CA ASN A 3 19.82 -15.17 -35.68
C ASN A 3 18.39 -15.76 -35.72
N LYS A 4 17.89 -16.30 -34.61
CA LYS A 4 16.47 -16.64 -34.47
C LYS A 4 15.68 -15.34 -34.40
N LYS A 5 15.20 -14.90 -35.56
CA LYS A 5 14.09 -13.94 -35.64
C LYS A 5 12.93 -14.50 -34.82
N THR A 6 12.62 -13.87 -33.69
CA THR A 6 11.37 -14.09 -32.96
C THR A 6 10.23 -13.75 -33.91
N ALA A 7 9.33 -14.70 -34.14
CA ALA A 7 8.13 -14.46 -34.92
C ALA A 7 7.31 -13.34 -34.25
N PRO A 8 6.62 -12.47 -35.01
CA PRO A 8 5.73 -11.48 -34.43
C PRO A 8 4.64 -12.21 -33.63
N ASP A 9 4.49 -11.82 -32.36
CA ASP A 9 3.46 -12.36 -31.46
C ASP A 9 2.10 -12.28 -32.15
N ALA A 10 1.46 -13.43 -32.37
CA ALA A 10 0.11 -13.48 -32.88
C ALA A 10 -0.80 -12.65 -31.96
N HIS A 11 -1.46 -11.63 -32.51
CA HIS A 11 -2.36 -10.75 -31.75
C HIS A 11 -3.39 -11.61 -31.01
N LYS A 12 -3.29 -11.64 -29.67
CA LYS A 12 -4.25 -12.35 -28.82
C LYS A 12 -5.64 -11.77 -29.08
N SER A 13 -6.61 -12.66 -29.31
CA SER A 13 -8.02 -12.26 -29.44
C SER A 13 -8.47 -11.54 -28.17
N LEU A 14 -9.38 -10.56 -28.29
CA LEU A 14 -9.93 -9.82 -27.15
C LEU A 14 -10.41 -10.76 -26.03
N THR A 15 -11.08 -11.85 -26.39
CA THR A 15 -11.55 -12.87 -25.45
C THR A 15 -10.39 -13.54 -24.71
N GLN A 16 -9.29 -13.84 -25.40
CA GLN A 16 -8.09 -14.44 -24.78
C GLN A 16 -7.41 -13.48 -23.81
N SER A 17 -7.42 -12.18 -24.13
CA SER A 17 -6.90 -11.13 -23.24
C SER A 17 -7.77 -10.97 -21.98
N LEU A 18 -9.11 -11.06 -22.12
CA LEU A 18 -10.05 -10.97 -21.00
C LEU A 18 -9.97 -12.17 -20.04
N ILE A 19 -9.73 -13.38 -20.56
CA ILE A 19 -9.56 -14.59 -19.73
C ILE A 19 -8.41 -14.43 -18.72
N GLY A 20 -7.38 -13.64 -19.05
CA GLY A 20 -6.27 -13.35 -18.14
C GLY A 20 -6.71 -12.73 -16.80
N TYR A 21 -7.75 -11.90 -16.82
CA TYR A 21 -8.28 -11.23 -15.63
C TYR A 21 -9.04 -12.19 -14.71
N ALA A 22 -9.63 -13.24 -15.26
CA ALA A 22 -10.36 -14.25 -14.48
C ALA A 22 -9.45 -15.35 -13.88
N ARG A 23 -8.13 -15.31 -14.15
CA ARG A 23 -7.19 -16.29 -13.58
C ARG A 23 -7.13 -16.17 -12.06
N PRO A 24 -6.93 -17.28 -11.32
CA PRO A 24 -6.88 -17.26 -9.86
C PRO A 24 -5.86 -16.25 -9.29
N ARG A 25 -4.66 -16.14 -9.88
CA ARG A 25 -3.63 -15.18 -9.46
C ARG A 25 -4.04 -13.73 -9.65
N SER A 26 -4.74 -13.44 -10.75
CA SER A 26 -5.30 -12.12 -11.06
C SER A 26 -6.40 -11.73 -10.06
N LEU A 27 -7.29 -12.67 -9.72
CA LEU A 27 -8.32 -12.46 -8.70
C LEU A 27 -7.72 -12.26 -7.30
N ILE A 28 -6.66 -13.00 -6.96
CA ILE A 28 -5.91 -12.79 -5.71
C ILE A 28 -5.34 -11.36 -5.66
N MET A 29 -4.75 -10.86 -6.75
CA MET A 29 -4.26 -9.48 -6.78
C MET A 29 -5.36 -8.45 -6.59
N LEU A 30 -6.57 -8.71 -7.12
CA LEU A 30 -7.72 -7.84 -6.88
C LEU A 30 -8.11 -7.81 -5.40
N LEU A 31 -8.14 -8.95 -4.71
CA LEU A 31 -8.45 -9.00 -3.27
C LEU A 31 -7.33 -8.40 -2.40
N LEU A 32 -6.06 -8.61 -2.77
CA LEU A 32 -4.91 -7.99 -2.11
C LEU A 32 -4.87 -6.47 -2.34
N GLY A 33 -5.19 -6.03 -3.56
CA GLY A 33 -5.34 -4.62 -3.91
C GLY A 33 -6.47 -3.96 -3.13
N PHE A 34 -7.61 -4.65 -2.98
CA PHE A 34 -8.69 -4.21 -2.11
C PHE A 34 -8.20 -4.01 -0.67
N SER A 35 -7.54 -5.00 -0.08
CA SER A 35 -6.99 -4.85 1.27
C SER A 35 -5.95 -3.74 1.40
N ALA A 36 -5.15 -3.47 0.37
CA ALA A 36 -4.14 -2.40 0.40
C ALA A 36 -4.75 -0.99 0.33
N GLY A 37 -5.86 -0.82 -0.39
CA GLY A 37 -6.52 0.48 -0.53
C GLY A 37 -7.25 0.96 0.73
N LEU A 38 -7.72 0.04 1.58
CA LEU A 38 -8.47 0.38 2.81
C LEU A 38 -7.67 1.28 3.77
N PRO A 39 -6.49 0.86 4.29
CA PRO A 39 -5.74 1.68 5.25
C PRO A 39 -5.26 2.99 4.64
N PHE A 40 -4.92 2.99 3.35
CA PHE A 40 -4.52 4.20 2.66
C PHE A 40 -5.63 5.26 2.73
N TYR A 41 -6.86 4.91 2.39
CA TYR A 41 -7.93 5.91 2.44
C TYR A 41 -8.27 6.35 3.88
N MET A 42 -8.17 5.42 4.84
CA MET A 42 -8.40 5.71 6.26
C MET A 42 -7.41 6.73 6.83
N ILE A 43 -6.12 6.59 6.53
CA ILE A 43 -5.06 7.49 7.01
C ILE A 43 -5.17 8.88 6.38
N TYR A 44 -5.57 8.96 5.12
CA TYR A 44 -5.58 10.22 4.37
C TYR A 44 -6.89 10.98 4.57
N GLN A 45 -7.96 10.54 3.92
CA GLN A 45 -9.20 11.31 3.83
C GLN A 45 -9.99 11.26 5.14
N ASN A 46 -10.24 10.04 5.65
CA ASN A 46 -11.15 9.85 6.77
C ASN A 46 -10.58 10.37 8.09
N LEU A 47 -9.29 10.16 8.34
CA LEU A 47 -8.63 10.73 9.51
C LEU A 47 -8.65 12.26 9.46
N SER A 48 -8.41 12.88 8.30
CA SER A 48 -8.47 14.34 8.16
C SER A 48 -9.86 14.90 8.44
N LEU A 49 -10.89 14.20 7.95
CA LEU A 49 -12.28 14.56 8.22
C LEU A 49 -12.61 14.43 9.71
N TRP A 50 -12.21 13.33 10.34
CA TRP A 50 -12.45 13.11 11.75
C TRP A 50 -11.75 14.13 12.64
N LEU A 51 -10.49 14.47 12.32
CA LEU A 51 -9.75 15.52 13.02
C LEU A 51 -10.44 16.89 12.88
N ALA A 52 -10.94 17.21 11.68
CA ALA A 52 -11.69 18.45 11.47
C ALA A 52 -12.98 18.49 12.29
N GLU A 53 -13.75 17.40 12.33
CA GLU A 53 -14.95 17.28 13.16
C GLU A 53 -14.64 17.39 14.66
N ALA A 54 -13.48 16.91 15.09
CA ALA A 54 -13.00 17.02 16.47
C ALA A 54 -12.48 18.43 16.83
N GLY A 55 -12.52 19.39 15.89
CA GLY A 55 -12.09 20.77 16.11
C GLY A 55 -10.58 20.98 16.05
N VAL A 56 -9.83 20.03 15.49
CA VAL A 56 -8.37 20.12 15.35
C VAL A 56 -8.02 21.18 14.30
N SER A 57 -6.96 21.95 14.53
CA SER A 57 -6.58 23.03 13.64
C SER A 57 -6.12 22.51 12.26
N LYS A 58 -6.39 23.27 11.19
CA LYS A 58 -5.95 22.91 9.82
C LYS A 58 -4.42 22.71 9.74
N GLY A 59 -3.66 23.46 10.53
CA GLY A 59 -2.20 23.30 10.63
C GLY A 59 -1.80 21.93 11.18
N GLU A 60 -2.45 21.48 12.25
CA GLU A 60 -2.22 20.15 12.83
C GLU A 60 -2.69 19.03 11.89
N ILE A 61 -3.85 19.18 11.23
CA ILE A 61 -4.31 18.23 10.20
C ILE A 61 -3.28 18.14 9.06
N GLY A 62 -2.70 19.27 8.65
CA GLY A 62 -1.61 19.30 7.69
C GLY A 62 -0.36 18.55 8.15
N LEU A 63 -0.07 18.51 9.46
CA LEU A 63 1.03 17.70 10.01
C LEU A 63 0.73 16.19 9.93
N PHE A 64 -0.53 15.77 10.05
CA PHE A 64 -0.91 14.36 9.85
C PHE A 64 -0.65 13.88 8.41
N ALA A 65 -0.62 14.77 7.42
CA ALA A 65 -0.29 14.41 6.05
C ALA A 65 1.10 13.77 5.89
N TRP A 66 2.03 14.09 6.81
CA TRP A 66 3.39 13.57 6.82
C TRP A 66 3.45 12.07 7.17
N THR A 67 2.39 11.50 7.77
CA THR A 67 2.28 10.05 7.94
C THR A 67 2.34 9.30 6.60
N GLY A 68 1.92 9.97 5.52
CA GLY A 68 2.03 9.47 4.14
C GLY A 68 3.46 9.19 3.67
N PHE A 69 4.48 9.74 4.34
CA PHE A 69 5.89 9.46 4.03
C PHE A 69 6.28 8.01 4.20
N ALA A 70 5.57 7.23 5.02
CA ALA A 70 5.80 5.80 5.10
C ALA A 70 5.64 5.14 3.71
N PHE A 71 4.63 5.52 2.93
CA PHE A 71 4.42 4.98 1.59
C PHE A 71 5.52 5.40 0.59
N THR A 72 6.09 6.59 0.78
CA THR A 72 7.16 7.13 -0.08
C THR A 72 8.51 6.50 0.24
N PHE A 73 8.83 6.37 1.52
CA PHE A 73 10.13 5.87 1.99
C PHE A 73 10.17 4.36 2.22
N LYS A 74 9.12 3.62 1.84
CA LYS A 74 9.04 2.16 2.00
C LYS A 74 10.23 1.40 1.39
N PHE A 75 10.88 1.97 0.37
CA PHE A 75 12.11 1.43 -0.21
C PHE A 75 13.28 1.30 0.80
N LEU A 76 13.29 2.08 1.89
CA LEU A 76 14.34 2.03 2.90
C LEU A 76 14.33 0.70 3.68
N TRP A 77 13.16 0.15 3.97
CA TRP A 77 13.02 -1.12 4.70
C TRP A 77 12.54 -2.28 3.85
N ALA A 78 12.18 -2.06 2.58
CA ALA A 78 11.87 -3.15 1.64
C ALA A 78 12.95 -4.25 1.59
N PRO A 79 14.27 -3.94 1.61
CA PRO A 79 15.31 -4.99 1.64
C PRO A 79 15.24 -5.88 2.88
N ALA A 80 14.73 -5.36 3.99
CA ALA A 80 14.54 -6.13 5.21
C ALA A 80 13.35 -7.10 5.04
N VAL A 81 12.23 -6.64 4.49
CA VAL A 81 11.05 -7.47 4.18
C VAL A 81 11.38 -8.59 3.20
N ASP A 82 12.25 -8.32 2.21
CA ASP A 82 12.64 -9.32 1.21
C ASP A 82 13.56 -10.42 1.76
N ARG A 83 14.40 -10.09 2.74
CA ARG A 83 15.51 -10.96 3.16
C ARG A 83 15.35 -11.55 4.56
N LEU A 84 14.69 -10.84 5.46
CA LEU A 84 14.53 -11.32 6.83
C LEU A 84 13.43 -12.38 6.89
N PRO A 85 13.73 -13.57 7.46
CA PRO A 85 12.70 -14.56 7.67
C PRO A 85 11.80 -14.13 8.82
N ILE A 86 10.51 -14.45 8.72
CA ILE A 86 9.59 -14.35 9.87
C ILE A 86 9.69 -15.65 10.67
N PRO A 87 10.21 -15.62 11.91
CA PRO A 87 10.36 -16.83 12.72
C PRO A 87 9.04 -17.59 12.86
N PHE A 88 9.12 -18.91 12.82
CA PHE A 88 8.00 -19.86 12.92
C PHE A 88 7.00 -19.82 11.75
N LEU A 89 6.43 -18.66 11.43
CA LEU A 89 5.34 -18.53 10.45
C LEU A 89 5.77 -18.90 9.02
N GLU A 90 7.00 -18.54 8.63
CA GLU A 90 7.55 -18.86 7.31
C GLU A 90 7.59 -20.37 7.03
N LYS A 91 7.84 -21.19 8.05
CA LYS A 91 7.90 -22.66 7.89
C LYS A 91 6.54 -23.26 7.53
N PHE A 92 5.44 -22.64 7.95
CA PHE A 92 4.09 -23.17 7.73
C PHE A 92 3.47 -22.67 6.43
N ILE A 93 3.55 -21.35 6.18
CA ILE A 93 2.83 -20.72 5.06
C ILE A 93 3.75 -20.19 3.96
N GLY A 94 5.06 -20.14 4.16
CA GLY A 94 6.02 -19.56 3.22
C GLY A 94 6.25 -18.07 3.44
N ARG A 95 7.41 -17.57 2.98
CA ARG A 95 7.93 -16.22 3.34
C ARG A 95 7.00 -15.08 2.94
N ARG A 96 6.59 -15.03 1.67
CA ARG A 96 5.75 -13.94 1.14
C ARG A 96 4.38 -13.89 1.83
N ARG A 97 3.76 -15.05 2.03
CA ARG A 97 2.49 -15.17 2.77
C ARG A 97 2.62 -14.71 4.22
N ALA A 98 3.72 -15.08 4.88
CA ALA A 98 4.01 -14.66 6.26
C ALA A 98 4.13 -13.14 6.38
N TRP A 99 4.90 -12.50 5.50
CA TRP A 99 5.03 -11.03 5.51
C TRP A 99 3.72 -10.31 5.18
N MET A 100 2.96 -10.79 4.18
CA MET A 100 1.63 -10.23 3.88
C MET A 100 0.70 -10.35 5.09
N ALA A 101 0.63 -11.53 5.72
CA ALA A 101 -0.24 -11.78 6.86
C ALA A 101 0.15 -10.92 8.08
N VAL A 102 1.43 -10.86 8.44
CA VAL A 102 1.91 -10.05 9.57
C VAL A 102 1.61 -8.57 9.34
N ALA A 103 1.86 -8.06 8.14
CA ALA A 103 1.58 -6.66 7.81
C ALA A 103 0.07 -6.35 7.86
N GLN A 104 -0.77 -7.21 7.29
CA GLN A 104 -2.24 -7.07 7.32
C GLN A 104 -2.81 -7.15 8.72
N ILE A 105 -2.28 -8.04 9.58
CA ILE A 105 -2.63 -8.10 11.00
C ILE A 105 -2.21 -6.80 11.69
N GLY A 106 -1.00 -6.29 11.42
CA GLY A 106 -0.54 -5.01 11.93
C GLY A 106 -1.48 -3.87 11.57
N VAL A 107 -1.90 -3.79 10.30
CA VAL A 107 -2.90 -2.81 9.84
C VAL A 107 -4.21 -2.98 10.61
N ALA A 108 -4.76 -4.19 10.68
CA ALA A 108 -6.02 -4.45 11.39
C ALA A 108 -5.94 -4.04 12.88
N LEU A 109 -4.84 -4.37 13.56
CA LEU A 109 -4.62 -3.99 14.95
C LEU A 109 -4.53 -2.46 15.11
N THR A 110 -3.86 -1.76 14.20
CA THR A 110 -3.80 -0.29 14.25
C THR A 110 -5.15 0.36 13.96
N LEU A 111 -5.97 -0.21 13.08
CA LEU A 111 -7.35 0.26 12.86
C LEU A 111 -8.19 0.07 14.13
N LEU A 112 -8.07 -1.09 14.80
CA LEU A 112 -8.74 -1.32 16.09
C LEU A 112 -8.23 -0.38 17.18
N ALA A 113 -6.92 -0.13 17.27
CA ALA A 113 -6.35 0.84 18.21
C ALA A 113 -6.83 2.26 17.93
N MET A 114 -6.98 2.63 16.65
CA MET A 114 -7.53 3.92 16.25
C MET A 114 -8.99 4.08 16.70
N SER A 115 -9.75 2.98 16.77
CA SER A 115 -11.14 3.01 17.28
C SER A 115 -11.26 3.27 18.79
N SER A 116 -10.17 3.14 19.55
CA SER A 116 -10.14 3.35 21.00
C SER A 116 -9.55 4.69 21.45
N VAL A 117 -9.19 5.58 20.51
CA VAL A 117 -8.64 6.91 20.84
C VAL A 117 -9.61 8.01 20.45
N ASN A 118 -9.53 9.15 21.14
CA ASN A 118 -10.33 10.33 20.87
C ASN A 118 -9.43 11.51 20.47
N PRO A 119 -9.49 12.00 19.21
CA PRO A 119 -8.66 13.12 18.78
C PRO A 119 -8.97 14.44 19.50
N ALA A 120 -10.17 14.60 20.06
CA ALA A 120 -10.52 15.79 20.85
C ALA A 120 -9.85 15.83 22.23
N GLU A 121 -9.39 14.68 22.74
CA GLU A 121 -8.73 14.58 24.05
C GLU A 121 -7.22 14.66 23.94
N ASN A 122 -6.61 13.88 23.03
CA ASN A 122 -5.16 13.86 22.86
C ASN A 122 -4.76 13.42 21.46
N LEU A 123 -4.03 14.27 20.75
CA LEU A 123 -3.57 14.01 19.38
C LEU A 123 -2.35 13.09 19.30
N LEU A 124 -1.54 12.97 20.36
CA LEU A 124 -0.32 12.18 20.32
C LEU A 124 -0.58 10.68 20.09
N PRO A 125 -1.51 10.01 20.82
CA PRO A 125 -1.89 8.63 20.52
C PRO A 125 -2.41 8.45 19.08
N VAL A 126 -3.22 9.40 18.59
CA VAL A 126 -3.75 9.37 17.22
C VAL A 126 -2.61 9.42 16.21
N ALA A 127 -1.63 10.31 16.39
CA ALA A 127 -0.46 10.43 15.53
C ALA A 127 0.40 9.16 15.53
N LEU A 128 0.69 8.60 16.71
CA LEU A 128 1.50 7.38 16.83
C LEU A 128 0.83 6.17 16.17
N ILE A 129 -0.49 6.02 16.35
CA ILE A 129 -1.26 4.94 15.72
C ILE A 129 -1.33 5.15 14.20
N ALA A 130 -1.53 6.39 13.72
CA ALA A 130 -1.53 6.70 12.29
C ALA A 130 -0.18 6.37 11.62
N ILE A 131 0.93 6.71 12.28
CA ILE A 131 2.28 6.36 11.81
C ILE A 131 2.47 4.83 11.77
N ALA A 132 2.06 4.12 12.82
CA ALA A 132 2.15 2.67 12.88
C ALA A 132 1.29 2.01 11.78
N MET A 133 0.08 2.52 11.55
CA MET A 133 -0.82 2.06 10.48
C MET A 133 -0.20 2.28 9.10
N ALA A 134 0.38 3.46 8.86
CA ALA A 134 1.04 3.79 7.60
C ALA A 134 2.26 2.89 7.35
N PHE A 135 3.05 2.61 8.38
CA PHE A 135 4.20 1.70 8.29
C PHE A 135 3.76 0.25 8.00
N ALA A 136 2.72 -0.24 8.68
CA ALA A 136 2.17 -1.57 8.43
C ALA A 136 1.58 -1.69 7.02
N ALA A 137 0.83 -0.69 6.57
CA ALA A 137 0.24 -0.64 5.23
C ALA A 137 1.31 -0.59 4.12
N ALA A 138 2.34 0.25 4.29
CA ALA A 138 3.46 0.31 3.37
C ALA A 138 4.27 -1.00 3.34
N THR A 139 4.37 -1.70 4.48
CA THR A 139 5.01 -3.03 4.56
C THR A 139 4.18 -4.11 3.86
N GLN A 140 2.84 -4.04 3.98
CA GLN A 140 1.93 -4.90 3.24
C GLN A 140 2.12 -4.72 1.72
N ASP A 141 2.22 -3.47 1.24
CA ASP A 141 2.47 -3.23 -0.18
C ASP A 141 3.77 -3.88 -0.67
N ILE A 142 4.86 -3.73 0.08
CA ILE A 142 6.15 -4.37 -0.27
C ILE A 142 5.97 -5.88 -0.42
N ALA A 143 5.29 -6.51 0.54
CA ALA A 143 5.08 -7.96 0.54
C ALA A 143 4.20 -8.42 -0.63
N ILE A 144 3.15 -7.66 -0.96
CA ILE A 144 2.25 -7.95 -2.10
C ILE A 144 2.97 -7.76 -3.43
N ASP A 145 3.72 -6.67 -3.60
CA ASP A 145 4.47 -6.37 -4.82
C ASP A 145 5.53 -7.46 -5.08
N ALA A 146 6.26 -7.86 -4.04
CA ALA A 146 7.24 -8.93 -4.15
C ALA A 146 6.57 -10.28 -4.48
N TRP A 147 5.42 -10.59 -3.87
CA TRP A 147 4.64 -11.78 -4.22
C TRP A 147 4.18 -11.73 -5.69
N ARG A 148 3.72 -10.59 -6.21
CA ARG A 148 3.28 -10.44 -7.61
C ARG A 148 4.41 -10.76 -8.58
N ILE A 149 5.61 -10.22 -8.33
CA ILE A 149 6.79 -10.41 -9.18
C ILE A 149 7.19 -11.89 -9.22
N GLU A 150 7.14 -12.58 -8.08
CA GLU A 150 7.55 -13.97 -8.00
C GLU A 150 6.46 -14.94 -8.49
N ALA A 151 5.18 -14.61 -8.31
CA ALA A 151 4.05 -15.49 -8.60
C ALA A 151 3.70 -15.57 -10.10
N ALA A 152 4.15 -14.64 -10.93
CA ALA A 152 3.72 -14.53 -12.32
C ALA A 152 4.85 -14.38 -13.31
N SER A 153 4.59 -14.88 -14.52
CA SER A 153 5.41 -14.64 -15.71
C SER A 153 5.38 -13.16 -16.13
N ASP A 154 6.37 -12.71 -16.89
CA ASP A 154 6.48 -11.32 -17.35
C ASP A 154 5.24 -10.89 -18.15
N GLU A 155 4.62 -11.82 -18.90
CA GLU A 155 3.40 -11.57 -19.68
C GLU A 155 2.16 -11.37 -18.80
N GLU A 156 2.16 -11.87 -17.57
CA GLU A 156 1.03 -11.78 -16.62
C GLU A 156 1.12 -10.56 -15.69
N GLN A 157 2.31 -9.95 -15.57
CA GLN A 157 2.55 -8.81 -14.67
C GLN A 157 1.61 -7.64 -14.94
N GLY A 158 1.34 -7.32 -16.22
CA GLY A 158 0.45 -6.23 -16.60
C GLY A 158 -0.99 -6.45 -16.12
N VAL A 159 -1.53 -7.67 -16.30
CA VAL A 159 -2.89 -8.03 -15.84
C VAL A 159 -2.97 -8.02 -14.32
N MET A 160 -1.96 -8.55 -13.64
CA MET A 160 -1.91 -8.57 -12.18
C MET A 160 -1.82 -7.17 -11.57
N ALA A 161 -1.03 -6.27 -12.16
CA ALA A 161 -0.96 -4.87 -11.75
C ALA A 161 -2.31 -4.14 -11.97
N ALA A 162 -2.97 -4.39 -13.10
CA ALA A 162 -4.30 -3.83 -13.37
C ALA A 162 -5.34 -4.31 -12.36
N MET A 163 -5.36 -5.60 -12.04
CA MET A 163 -6.28 -6.18 -11.06
C MET A 163 -6.04 -5.65 -9.65
N TYR A 164 -4.78 -5.51 -9.25
CA TYR A 164 -4.41 -4.86 -7.99
C TYR A 164 -4.96 -3.43 -7.93
N GLN A 165 -4.73 -2.64 -8.98
CA GLN A 165 -5.20 -1.26 -9.02
C GLN A 165 -6.73 -1.17 -9.01
N TYR A 166 -7.44 -2.09 -9.68
CA TYR A 166 -8.89 -2.14 -9.66
C TYR A 166 -9.43 -2.44 -8.26
N GLY A 167 -8.88 -3.46 -7.59
CA GLY A 167 -9.21 -3.77 -6.20
C GLY A 167 -8.97 -2.58 -5.27
N TYR A 168 -7.84 -1.89 -5.44
CA TYR A 168 -7.49 -0.70 -4.68
C TYR A 168 -8.51 0.44 -4.87
N ARG A 169 -9.03 0.64 -6.08
CA ARG A 169 -10.07 1.64 -6.36
C ARG A 169 -11.40 1.27 -5.72
N VAL A 170 -11.79 -0.01 -5.75
CA VAL A 170 -12.98 -0.49 -5.04
C VAL A 170 -12.83 -0.25 -3.53
N ALA A 171 -11.65 -0.51 -2.97
CA ALA A 171 -11.39 -0.24 -1.56
C ALA A 171 -11.47 1.24 -1.20
N ILE A 172 -10.96 2.14 -2.05
CA ILE A 172 -11.15 3.58 -1.88
C ILE A 172 -12.64 3.94 -1.85
N MET A 173 -13.46 3.36 -2.72
CA MET A 173 -14.92 3.62 -2.71
C MET A 173 -15.58 3.10 -1.43
N VAL A 174 -15.20 1.90 -0.99
CA VAL A 174 -15.73 1.30 0.25
C VAL A 174 -15.27 2.07 1.49
N ALA A 175 -14.01 2.50 1.55
CA ALA A 175 -13.48 3.30 2.65
C ALA A 175 -14.00 4.75 2.59
N GLY A 176 -14.27 5.30 1.41
CA GLY A 176 -14.89 6.61 1.23
C GLY A 176 -16.35 6.57 1.63
N ALA A 177 -17.23 6.03 0.79
CA ALA A 177 -18.66 6.05 1.06
C ALA A 177 -19.05 5.14 2.23
N GLY A 178 -18.49 3.92 2.30
CA GLY A 178 -18.88 2.94 3.30
C GLY A 178 -18.43 3.29 4.71
N ALA A 179 -17.18 3.73 4.90
CA ALA A 179 -16.71 4.15 6.23
C ALA A 179 -17.41 5.43 6.70
N LEU A 180 -17.61 6.41 5.81
CA LEU A 180 -18.30 7.65 6.15
C LEU A 180 -19.77 7.40 6.51
N PHE A 181 -20.46 6.52 5.80
CA PHE A 181 -21.81 6.11 6.14
C PHE A 181 -21.89 5.51 7.56
N VAL A 182 -20.97 4.60 7.91
CA VAL A 182 -20.91 4.03 9.27
C VAL A 182 -20.55 5.09 10.30
N ALA A 183 -19.63 6.00 9.97
CA ALA A 183 -19.22 7.09 10.85
C ALA A 183 -20.37 8.07 11.14
N ASP A 184 -21.21 8.34 10.14
CA ASP A 184 -22.39 9.20 10.26
C ASP A 184 -23.52 8.54 11.05
N LYS A 185 -23.83 7.27 10.76
CA LYS A 185 -24.96 6.58 11.40
C LYS A 185 -24.65 6.01 12.79
N VAL A 186 -23.39 5.74 13.08
CA VAL A 186 -22.96 5.14 14.35
C VAL A 186 -21.92 6.02 15.04
N ASN A 187 -20.68 6.01 14.54
CA ASN A 187 -19.55 6.86 14.95
C ASN A 187 -18.26 6.41 14.26
N TRP A 188 -17.20 7.20 14.39
CA TRP A 188 -15.87 6.90 13.86
C TRP A 188 -15.28 5.60 14.38
N ALA A 189 -15.46 5.25 15.66
CA ALA A 189 -14.94 4.01 16.22
C ALA A 189 -15.50 2.78 15.48
N ALA A 190 -16.82 2.76 15.24
CA ALA A 190 -17.48 1.71 14.46
C ALA A 190 -16.96 1.66 13.01
N ALA A 191 -16.69 2.81 12.39
CA ALA A 191 -16.13 2.87 11.04
C ALA A 191 -14.72 2.24 10.95
N TYR A 192 -13.84 2.55 11.91
CA TYR A 192 -12.50 1.94 12.01
C TYR A 192 -12.57 0.43 12.28
N GLN A 193 -13.47 -0.02 13.16
CA GLN A 193 -13.70 -1.44 13.43
C GLN A 193 -14.23 -2.19 12.21
N PHE A 194 -15.15 -1.58 11.47
CA PHE A 194 -15.67 -2.14 10.22
C PHE A 194 -14.56 -2.31 9.17
N MET A 195 -13.68 -1.32 9.02
CA MET A 195 -12.53 -1.43 8.11
C MET A 195 -11.51 -2.47 8.58
N ALA A 196 -11.31 -2.62 9.89
CA ALA A 196 -10.47 -3.68 10.45
C ALA A 196 -11.04 -5.08 10.14
N LEU A 197 -12.36 -5.25 10.17
CA LEU A 197 -13.01 -6.51 9.76
C LEU A 197 -12.78 -6.80 8.27
N LEU A 198 -12.89 -5.79 7.40
CA LEU A 198 -12.66 -5.94 5.97
C LEU A 198 -11.21 -6.30 5.61
N MET A 199 -10.23 -5.91 6.44
CA MET A 199 -8.85 -6.40 6.32
C MET A 199 -8.74 -7.93 6.41
N GLY A 200 -9.72 -8.60 7.01
CA GLY A 200 -9.83 -10.06 7.01
C GLY A 200 -9.87 -10.66 5.61
N ILE A 201 -10.42 -9.96 4.62
CA ILE A 201 -10.41 -10.39 3.20
C ILE A 201 -8.96 -10.49 2.71
N GLY A 202 -8.14 -9.49 3.02
CA GLY A 202 -6.72 -9.47 2.70
C GLY A 202 -5.96 -10.61 3.38
N LEU A 203 -6.19 -10.79 4.68
CA LEU A 203 -5.52 -11.82 5.48
C LEU A 203 -5.82 -13.23 4.99
N LEU A 204 -7.10 -13.54 4.76
CA LEU A 204 -7.50 -14.83 4.19
C LEU A 204 -6.88 -15.03 2.80
N THR A 205 -6.94 -13.99 1.96
CA THR A 205 -6.32 -14.03 0.63
C THR A 205 -4.81 -14.32 0.72
N ALA A 206 -4.08 -13.66 1.61
CA ALA A 206 -2.64 -13.86 1.79
C ALA A 206 -2.30 -15.28 2.23
N ILE A 207 -3.10 -15.88 3.12
CA ILE A 207 -2.90 -17.26 3.61
C ILE A 207 -3.13 -18.28 2.49
N PHE A 208 -4.14 -18.07 1.64
CA PHE A 208 -4.50 -19.00 0.55
C PHE A 208 -3.79 -18.74 -0.79
N ALA A 209 -3.25 -17.55 -1.01
CA ALA A 209 -2.55 -17.17 -2.24
C ALA A 209 -1.39 -18.12 -2.54
N PRO A 210 -1.18 -18.68 -3.74
CA PRO A 210 -0.16 -19.72 -4.03
C PRO A 210 1.20 -19.52 -3.36
N LYS A 211 1.77 -20.62 -2.82
CA LYS A 211 3.12 -20.60 -2.26
C LYS A 211 4.06 -20.36 -3.42
N VAL A 212 4.87 -19.33 -3.30
CA VAL A 212 5.94 -19.08 -4.24
C VAL A 212 7.22 -19.30 -3.47
N GLU A 213 7.99 -20.29 -3.92
CA GLU A 213 9.35 -20.45 -3.42
C GLU A 213 10.14 -19.27 -3.97
N VAL A 214 10.70 -18.48 -3.06
CA VAL A 214 11.65 -17.42 -3.41
C VAL A 214 12.71 -18.12 -4.25
N ARG A 215 12.86 -17.76 -5.54
CA ARG A 215 14.00 -18.21 -6.36
C ARG A 215 15.22 -18.02 -5.49
N GLU A 216 15.90 -19.11 -5.11
CA GLU A 216 16.95 -19.09 -4.09
C GLU A 216 17.93 -17.94 -4.38
N TYR A 217 17.73 -16.82 -3.70
CA TYR A 217 18.73 -15.80 -3.64
C TYR A 217 19.76 -16.36 -2.68
N VAL A 218 20.80 -16.98 -3.21
CA VAL A 218 21.97 -17.37 -2.44
C VAL A 218 22.63 -16.06 -2.02
N PRO A 219 22.50 -15.61 -0.75
CA PRO A 219 23.16 -14.39 -0.35
C PRO A 219 24.67 -14.63 -0.48
N PRO A 220 25.43 -13.70 -1.08
CA PRO A 220 26.88 -13.81 -1.04
C PRO A 220 27.31 -13.94 0.43
N PRO A 221 28.16 -14.91 0.77
CA PRO A 221 28.49 -15.19 2.15
C PRO A 221 29.09 -13.92 2.78
N ARG A 222 28.45 -13.42 3.84
CA ARG A 222 28.90 -12.29 4.67
C ARG A 222 28.96 -10.92 3.99
N ALA A 223 27.97 -10.53 3.19
CA ALA A 223 27.79 -9.09 2.94
C ALA A 223 27.36 -8.41 4.25
N PRO A 224 28.13 -7.47 4.82
CA PRO A 224 27.67 -6.71 5.99
C PRO A 224 26.41 -5.92 5.61
N PHE A 225 25.48 -5.76 6.57
CA PHE A 225 24.22 -5.05 6.37
C PHE A 225 24.42 -3.67 5.73
N SER A 226 25.53 -2.98 6.03
CA SER A 226 25.90 -1.71 5.41
C SER A 226 26.14 -1.80 3.89
N LYS A 227 26.87 -2.82 3.42
CA LYS A 227 27.12 -3.06 1.99
C LYS A 227 25.85 -3.49 1.27
N MET A 228 24.98 -4.21 1.99
CA MET A 228 23.67 -4.62 1.51
C MET A 228 22.72 -3.44 1.29
N VAL A 229 22.62 -2.54 2.27
CA VAL A 229 21.83 -1.30 2.17
C VAL A 229 22.41 -0.40 1.09
N SER A 230 23.74 -0.26 1.01
CA SER A 230 24.39 0.52 -0.03
C SER A 230 24.04 0.02 -1.44
N GLN A 231 24.08 -1.29 -1.69
CA GLN A 231 23.75 -1.84 -3.01
C GLN A 231 22.26 -1.73 -3.35
N SER A 232 21.36 -1.99 -2.39
CA SER A 232 19.92 -1.97 -2.64
C SER A 232 19.32 -0.56 -2.67
N VAL A 233 19.87 0.38 -1.90
CA VAL A 233 19.36 1.76 -1.80
C VAL A 233 20.14 2.70 -2.72
N ILE A 234 21.48 2.73 -2.61
CA ILE A 234 22.31 3.70 -3.36
C ILE A 234 22.56 3.23 -4.79
N GLY A 235 22.66 1.92 -5.03
CA GLY A 235 22.89 1.32 -6.35
C GLY A 235 21.93 1.84 -7.43
N PRO A 236 20.60 1.78 -7.23
CA PRO A 236 19.63 2.31 -8.18
C PRO A 236 19.80 3.80 -8.48
N PHE A 237 20.06 4.64 -7.46
CA PHE A 237 20.31 6.07 -7.70
C PHE A 237 21.61 6.29 -8.47
N ARG A 238 22.66 5.54 -8.18
CA ARG A 238 23.93 5.63 -8.92
C ARG A 238 23.75 5.25 -10.39
N ASP A 239 23.02 4.17 -10.65
CA ASP A 239 22.68 3.73 -12.02
C ASP A 239 21.76 4.74 -12.73
N PHE A 240 20.84 5.37 -12.00
CA PHE A 240 20.01 6.44 -12.54
C PHE A 240 20.85 7.67 -12.93
N TYR A 241 21.73 8.14 -12.05
CA TYR A 241 22.64 9.24 -12.35
C TYR A 241 23.64 8.92 -13.46
N SER A 242 24.12 7.68 -13.58
CA SER A 242 25.01 7.28 -14.69
C SER A 242 24.28 7.26 -16.03
N ARG A 243 22.98 6.92 -16.07
CA ARG A 243 22.16 6.91 -17.30
C ARG A 243 21.72 8.30 -17.73
N TYR A 244 21.31 9.16 -16.81
CA TYR A 244 20.66 10.45 -17.12
C TYR A 244 21.55 11.68 -16.87
N GLY A 245 22.70 11.53 -16.23
CA GLY A 245 23.67 12.61 -15.99
C GLY A 245 23.05 13.82 -15.27
N ALA A 246 23.27 15.03 -15.78
CA ALA A 246 22.74 16.27 -15.19
C ALA A 246 21.20 16.34 -15.19
N HIS A 247 20.53 15.66 -16.12
CA HIS A 247 19.06 15.63 -16.19
C HIS A 247 18.43 14.81 -15.06
N ALA A 248 19.22 13.94 -14.41
CA ALA A 248 18.73 13.12 -13.29
C ALA A 248 18.14 13.99 -12.18
N LEU A 249 18.77 15.12 -11.85
CA LEU A 249 18.27 16.03 -10.82
C LEU A 249 16.93 16.67 -11.22
N VAL A 250 16.80 17.10 -12.48
CA VAL A 250 15.56 17.69 -12.99
C VAL A 250 14.42 16.67 -12.97
N ILE A 251 14.70 15.43 -13.38
CA ILE A 251 13.71 14.34 -13.35
C ILE A 251 13.30 14.03 -11.91
N LEU A 252 14.25 13.93 -10.98
CA LEU A 252 13.95 13.68 -9.57
C LEU A 252 13.14 14.82 -8.94
N LEU A 253 13.50 16.08 -9.23
CA LEU A 253 12.73 17.24 -8.77
C LEU A 253 11.32 17.25 -9.36
N PHE A 254 11.17 16.94 -10.64
CA PHE A 254 9.87 16.83 -11.27
C PHE A 254 9.02 15.75 -10.60
N ILE A 255 9.55 14.52 -10.44
CA ILE A 255 8.86 13.41 -9.78
C ILE A 255 8.51 13.74 -8.32
N ALA A 256 9.40 14.43 -7.61
CA ALA A 256 9.17 14.81 -6.23
C ALA A 256 8.10 15.90 -6.09
N LEU A 257 8.07 16.89 -6.99
CA LEU A 257 7.23 18.07 -6.85
C LEU A 257 5.88 17.95 -7.55
N PHE A 258 5.75 17.16 -8.63
CA PHE A 258 4.54 17.20 -9.47
C PHE A 258 3.26 16.77 -8.75
N ARG A 259 3.34 15.87 -7.75
CA ARG A 259 2.17 15.42 -6.97
C ARG A 259 2.02 16.08 -5.62
N VAL A 260 2.96 16.93 -5.21
CA VAL A 260 2.86 17.62 -3.92
C VAL A 260 1.55 18.41 -3.81
N PRO A 261 1.11 19.15 -4.85
CA PRO A 261 -0.20 19.83 -4.82
C PRO A 261 -1.36 18.86 -4.63
N ASP A 262 -1.38 17.74 -5.36
CA ASP A 262 -2.45 16.74 -5.28
C ASP A 262 -2.56 16.16 -3.86
N PHE A 263 -1.42 15.84 -3.24
CA PHE A 263 -1.39 15.32 -1.88
C PHE A 263 -1.92 16.35 -0.88
N LEU A 264 -1.39 17.58 -0.90
CA LEU A 264 -1.81 18.62 0.05
C LEU A 264 -3.28 18.99 -0.11
N MET A 265 -3.78 19.09 -1.34
CA MET A 265 -5.20 19.35 -1.59
C MET A 265 -6.07 18.21 -1.06
N GLY A 266 -5.70 16.95 -1.31
CA GLY A 266 -6.46 15.78 -0.85
C GLY A 266 -6.77 15.80 0.65
N TYR A 267 -5.76 16.04 1.49
CA TYR A 267 -5.93 16.11 2.95
C TYR A 267 -6.84 17.25 3.41
N MET A 268 -6.91 18.35 2.65
CA MET A 268 -7.70 19.54 3.01
C MET A 268 -9.12 19.54 2.45
N THR A 269 -9.40 18.71 1.44
CA THR A 269 -10.73 18.64 0.80
C THR A 269 -11.82 18.21 1.78
N GLY A 270 -11.56 17.21 2.63
CA GLY A 270 -12.53 16.78 3.66
C GLY A 270 -12.87 17.90 4.66
N PRO A 271 -11.88 18.51 5.32
CA PRO A 271 -12.09 19.68 6.19
C PRO A 271 -12.87 20.83 5.50
N LEU A 272 -12.58 21.11 4.23
CA LEU A 272 -13.29 22.13 3.45
C LEU A 272 -14.80 21.82 3.33
N TYR A 273 -15.17 20.56 3.08
CA TYR A 273 -16.59 20.19 2.95
C TYR A 273 -17.37 20.33 4.26
N ILE A 274 -16.75 20.03 5.40
CA ILE A 274 -17.36 20.25 6.71
C ILE A 274 -17.57 21.75 6.96
N GLU A 275 -16.61 22.60 6.60
CA GLU A 275 -16.73 24.06 6.73
C GLU A 275 -17.86 24.63 5.86
N LEU A 276 -18.10 24.03 4.69
CA LEU A 276 -19.24 24.37 3.83
C LEU A 276 -20.60 23.83 4.35
N GLY A 277 -20.61 23.06 5.43
CA GLY A 277 -21.82 22.55 6.08
C GLY A 277 -22.38 21.27 5.47
N TYR A 278 -21.62 20.53 4.67
CA TYR A 278 -22.05 19.24 4.14
C TYR A 278 -22.00 18.15 5.21
N ASP A 279 -23.02 17.28 5.21
CA ASP A 279 -23.01 16.08 6.05
C ASP A 279 -22.11 14.98 5.45
N LYS A 280 -21.69 14.03 6.29
CA LYS A 280 -20.81 12.91 5.87
C LYS A 280 -21.43 11.98 4.82
N THR A 281 -22.77 11.96 4.72
CA THR A 281 -23.47 11.08 3.76
C THR A 281 -23.55 11.73 2.37
N THR A 282 -23.45 13.05 2.28
CA THR A 282 -23.53 13.85 1.06
C THR A 282 -22.16 14.02 0.39
N ILE A 283 -21.06 13.94 1.17
CA ILE A 283 -19.66 13.99 0.71
C ILE A 283 -19.25 12.68 0.03
#